data_AF-A0A527Y3Q9-F1
#
_entry.id   AF-A0A527Y3Q9-F1
#
_cell.length_a   1.000
_cell.length_b   1.000
_cell.length_c   1.000
_cell.angle_alpha   90.00
_cell.angle_beta   90.00
_cell.angle_gamma   90.00
#
_symmetry.space_group_name_H-M   'P 1'
#
loop_
_entity.id
_entity.type
_entity.pdbx_description
1 polymer ?
#
loop_
_entity_poly.entity_id
_entity_poly.type
_entity_poly.pdbx_seq_one_letter_code
_entity_poly.pdbx_strand_id
1 'polypeptide(L)'
;TAPPDAVHNLLGPTASAELVRAQADTYDHALRNVLEPHMVALLEATMWRQIRDPDFMLGALKTYRMMTGLSQMDTDFVQNWWVNSLPQFAPAPPFPTADAEEHQLAAIRRMAVDDSYIAPDKELVAEALKTVCTISLPERAYKQLLADPEVAAVKEWVPANFAGPNGAKVFARRSDKTLRVGVPGPYTYAGFHDAILDRVEDVAGQAALDRAVFAGGCSENSETSVSALSEDILKLYYDDYIAQWDSFLRDMRLAPLTDLNVASENLKDLSSA
;
A
#
# COMPACT_ATOMS: atom_id res chain seq x y z
N THR A 1 46.45 -43.67 33.00
CA THR A 1 47.11 -42.43 33.50
C THR A 1 46.64 -41.30 32.60
N ALA A 2 45.87 -40.37 33.17
CA ALA A 2 45.33 -39.22 32.45
C ALA A 2 46.46 -38.25 32.02
N PRO A 3 46.37 -37.60 30.85
CA PRO A 3 47.28 -36.52 30.51
C PRO A 3 46.93 -35.26 31.33
N PRO A 4 47.93 -34.42 31.69
CA PRO A 4 47.73 -33.32 32.62
C PRO A 4 47.02 -32.15 31.96
N ASP A 5 46.10 -31.56 32.73
CA ASP A 5 45.40 -30.33 32.45
C ASP A 5 46.31 -29.13 32.20
N ALA A 6 45.79 -28.23 31.38
CA ALA A 6 46.40 -27.03 30.84
C ALA A 6 46.72 -25.95 31.89
N VAL A 7 47.86 -25.27 31.72
CA VAL A 7 48.11 -23.93 32.32
C VAL A 7 48.77 -22.94 31.33
N HIS A 8 48.99 -23.29 30.06
CA HIS A 8 49.72 -22.40 29.13
C HIS A 8 48.89 -21.49 28.21
N ASN A 9 47.55 -21.44 28.35
CA ASN A 9 46.70 -20.62 27.46
C ASN A 9 46.05 -19.38 28.12
N LEU A 10 46.46 -18.96 29.31
CA LEU A 10 45.68 -17.98 30.09
C LEU A 10 46.18 -16.52 30.08
N LEU A 11 47.31 -16.18 29.46
CA LEU A 11 47.81 -14.79 29.46
C LEU A 11 48.57 -14.44 28.16
N GLY A 12 47.82 -14.12 27.12
CA GLY A 12 48.29 -13.40 25.93
C GLY A 12 47.09 -12.66 25.31
N PRO A 13 47.24 -11.47 24.71
CA PRO A 13 46.12 -10.77 24.09
C PRO A 13 45.57 -11.68 22.98
N THR A 14 44.38 -12.23 23.19
CA THR A 14 43.77 -13.08 22.17
C THR A 14 43.41 -12.18 20.99
N ALA A 15 43.98 -12.46 19.81
CA ALA A 15 43.64 -11.78 18.56
C ALA A 15 42.16 -11.95 18.19
N SER A 16 41.36 -12.68 18.98
CA SER A 16 39.92 -12.87 18.80
C SER A 16 39.15 -11.56 18.65
N ALA A 17 39.45 -10.54 19.46
CA ALA A 17 38.77 -9.24 19.35
C ALA A 17 39.15 -8.51 18.04
N GLU A 18 40.40 -8.63 17.60
CA GLU A 18 40.88 -8.06 16.34
C GLU A 18 40.34 -8.83 15.12
N LEU A 19 40.24 -10.15 15.20
CA LEU A 19 39.65 -11.02 14.17
C LEU A 19 38.17 -10.75 13.99
N VAL A 20 37.41 -10.60 15.08
CA VAL A 20 35.98 -10.26 15.02
C VAL A 20 35.78 -8.88 14.39
N ARG A 21 36.62 -7.88 14.75
CA ARG A 21 36.58 -6.57 14.11
C ARG A 21 36.92 -6.64 12.62
N ALA A 22 38.00 -7.33 12.26
CA ALA A 22 38.41 -7.48 10.86
C ALA A 22 37.34 -8.21 10.02
N GLN A 23 36.64 -9.19 10.60
CA GLN A 23 35.52 -9.86 9.95
C GLN A 23 34.33 -8.90 9.75
N ALA A 24 33.97 -8.13 10.78
CA ALA A 24 32.91 -7.13 10.67
C ALA A 24 33.23 -6.05 9.63
N ASP A 25 34.45 -5.51 9.63
CA ASP A 25 34.90 -4.50 8.66
C ASP A 25 34.88 -5.06 7.23
N THR A 26 35.31 -6.32 7.04
CA THR A 26 35.28 -6.99 5.74
C THR A 26 33.84 -7.20 5.26
N TYR A 27 32.94 -7.57 6.16
CA TYR A 27 31.53 -7.76 5.87
C TYR A 27 30.86 -6.44 5.47
N ASP A 28 31.06 -5.36 6.24
CA ASP A 28 30.53 -4.04 5.92
C ASP A 28 31.07 -3.51 4.58
N HIS A 29 32.35 -3.78 4.29
CA HIS A 29 32.93 -3.49 2.97
C HIS A 29 32.29 -4.29 1.84
N ALA A 30 31.95 -5.56 2.08
CA ALA A 30 31.26 -6.39 1.10
C ALA A 30 29.81 -5.91 0.87
N LEU A 31 29.09 -5.56 1.93
CA LEU A 31 27.76 -4.95 1.82
C LEU A 31 27.83 -3.69 0.96
N ARG A 32 28.70 -2.73 1.33
CA ARG A 32 28.87 -1.46 0.63
C ARG A 32 29.27 -1.59 -0.83
N ASN A 33 30.31 -2.37 -1.11
CA ASN A 33 30.98 -2.31 -2.41
C ASN A 33 30.48 -3.37 -3.40
N VAL A 34 29.78 -4.40 -2.92
CA VAL A 34 29.29 -5.50 -3.76
C VAL A 34 27.77 -5.56 -3.73
N LEU A 35 27.18 -5.67 -2.54
CA LEU A 35 25.74 -5.94 -2.43
C LEU A 35 24.90 -4.72 -2.77
N GLU A 36 25.23 -3.55 -2.23
CA GLU A 36 24.47 -2.32 -2.45
C GLU A 36 24.40 -1.90 -3.93
N PRO A 37 25.50 -1.89 -4.70
CA PRO A 37 25.44 -1.62 -6.15
C PRO A 37 24.58 -2.63 -6.90
N HIS A 38 24.63 -3.90 -6.49
CA HIS A 38 23.82 -4.95 -7.10
C HIS A 38 22.33 -4.75 -6.81
N MET A 39 21.98 -4.39 -5.58
CA MET A 39 20.60 -4.11 -5.17
C MET A 39 20.05 -2.89 -5.93
N VAL A 40 20.81 -1.79 -6.02
CA VAL A 40 20.38 -0.62 -6.79
C VAL A 40 20.20 -0.97 -8.26
N ALA A 41 21.14 -1.71 -8.88
CA ALA A 41 21.00 -2.14 -10.28
C ALA A 41 19.80 -3.07 -10.51
N LEU A 42 19.50 -3.97 -9.58
CA LEU A 42 18.30 -4.81 -9.63
C LEU A 42 17.01 -3.97 -9.59
N LEU A 43 16.98 -2.97 -8.70
CA LEU A 43 15.85 -2.06 -8.59
C LEU A 43 15.68 -1.24 -9.87
N GLU A 44 16.76 -0.67 -10.41
CA GLU A 44 16.74 0.08 -11.68
C GLU A 44 16.22 -0.78 -12.84
N ALA A 45 16.73 -2.00 -12.98
CA ALA A 45 16.27 -2.93 -14.02
C ALA A 45 14.78 -3.27 -13.88
N THR A 46 14.31 -3.43 -12.64
CA THR A 46 12.89 -3.71 -12.36
C THR A 46 12.03 -2.49 -12.66
N MET A 47 12.46 -1.29 -12.28
CA MET A 47 11.78 -0.02 -12.59
C MET A 47 11.68 0.22 -14.10
N TRP A 48 12.75 0.03 -14.86
CA TRP A 48 12.71 0.16 -16.32
C TRP A 48 11.73 -0.83 -16.96
N ARG A 49 11.66 -2.06 -16.46
CA ARG A 49 10.72 -3.08 -16.97
C ARG A 49 9.27 -2.73 -16.67
N GLN A 50 9.01 -2.17 -15.48
CA GLN A 50 7.67 -1.78 -15.02
C GLN A 50 7.40 -0.29 -15.18
N ILE A 51 8.09 0.37 -16.12
CA ILE A 51 8.07 1.83 -16.21
C ILE A 51 6.67 2.41 -16.45
N ARG A 52 5.73 1.62 -16.95
CA ARG A 52 4.35 2.03 -17.25
C ARG A 52 3.33 1.64 -16.18
N ASP A 53 3.75 1.01 -15.08
CA ASP A 53 2.88 0.61 -13.98
C ASP A 53 2.97 1.65 -12.85
N PRO A 54 1.96 2.53 -12.67
CA PRO A 54 2.01 3.55 -11.64
C PRO A 54 1.92 3.00 -10.22
N ASP A 55 1.21 1.88 -10.02
CA ASP A 55 0.99 1.29 -8.70
C ASP A 55 2.32 0.68 -8.19
N PHE A 56 3.10 0.04 -9.07
CA PHE A 56 4.47 -0.39 -8.74
C PHE A 56 5.45 0.77 -8.61
N MET A 57 5.42 1.73 -9.55
CA MET A 57 6.45 2.75 -9.68
C MET A 57 6.55 3.67 -8.46
N LEU A 58 5.44 3.93 -7.76
CA LEU A 58 5.49 4.79 -6.57
C LEU A 58 6.37 4.18 -5.47
N GLY A 59 6.10 2.92 -5.11
CA GLY A 59 6.87 2.23 -4.08
C GLY A 59 8.33 2.06 -4.50
N ALA A 60 8.55 1.73 -5.78
CA ALA A 60 9.89 1.59 -6.34
C ALA A 60 10.68 2.90 -6.33
N LEU A 61 10.07 4.02 -6.75
CA LEU A 61 10.71 5.33 -6.76
C LEU A 61 10.99 5.84 -5.33
N LYS A 62 10.07 5.60 -4.38
CA LYS A 62 10.28 5.93 -2.96
C LYS A 62 11.49 5.18 -2.40
N THR A 63 11.53 3.86 -2.58
CA THR A 63 12.67 3.01 -2.17
C THR A 63 13.96 3.43 -2.87
N TYR A 64 13.92 3.66 -4.18
CA TYR A 64 15.09 4.07 -4.97
C TYR A 64 15.69 5.37 -4.45
N ARG A 65 14.85 6.40 -4.24
CA ARG A 65 15.31 7.70 -3.72
C ARG A 65 15.95 7.58 -2.34
N MET A 66 15.45 6.71 -1.47
CA MET A 66 16.05 6.47 -0.16
C MET A 66 17.40 5.75 -0.30
N MET A 67 17.50 4.74 -1.15
CA MET A 67 18.74 3.98 -1.39
C MET A 67 19.83 4.78 -2.13
N THR A 68 19.47 5.81 -2.88
CA THR A 68 20.41 6.69 -3.60
C THR A 68 20.63 8.04 -2.91
N GLY A 69 20.17 8.22 -1.67
CA GLY A 69 20.38 9.46 -0.89
C GLY A 69 19.63 10.69 -1.40
N LEU A 70 18.62 10.51 -2.25
CA LEU A 70 17.73 11.59 -2.73
C LEU A 70 16.62 11.92 -1.72
N SER A 71 16.40 11.08 -0.71
CA SER A 71 15.41 11.26 0.34
C SER A 71 15.90 10.65 1.65
N GLN A 72 15.33 11.07 2.78
CA GLN A 72 15.63 10.51 4.08
C GLN A 72 15.18 9.03 4.14
N MET A 73 16.04 8.17 4.67
CA MET A 73 15.77 6.74 4.79
C MET A 73 14.66 6.45 5.79
N ASP A 74 13.59 5.80 5.34
CA ASP A 74 12.62 5.08 6.18
C ASP A 74 12.94 3.58 6.08
N THR A 75 13.74 3.09 7.03
CA THR A 75 14.26 1.72 7.01
C THR A 75 13.14 0.68 7.11
N ASP A 76 12.05 0.97 7.80
CA ASP A 76 10.95 0.01 7.98
C ASP A 76 10.15 -0.11 6.69
N PHE A 77 9.84 1.02 6.05
CA PHE A 77 9.20 1.03 4.73
C PHE A 77 10.06 0.32 3.68
N VAL A 78 11.35 0.65 3.57
CA VAL A 78 12.24 0.08 2.55
C VAL A 78 12.40 -1.42 2.75
N GLN A 79 12.64 -1.89 3.97
CA GLN A 79 12.76 -3.33 4.25
C GLN A 79 11.46 -4.07 3.90
N ASN A 80 10.30 -3.56 4.34
CA ASN A 80 9.01 -4.17 4.05
C ASN A 80 8.71 -4.22 2.54
N TRP A 81 8.91 -3.12 1.83
CA TRP A 81 8.69 -3.07 0.38
C TRP A 81 9.68 -3.96 -0.38
N TRP A 82 10.94 -4.00 0.05
CA TRP A 82 11.99 -4.81 -0.57
C TRP A 82 11.68 -6.31 -0.48
N VAL A 83 11.18 -6.77 0.67
CA VAL A 83 10.85 -8.19 0.89
C VAL A 83 9.49 -8.56 0.30
N ASN A 84 8.47 -7.70 0.45
CA ASN A 84 7.10 -8.10 0.14
C ASN A 84 6.63 -7.64 -1.25
N SER A 85 7.15 -6.54 -1.78
CA SER A 85 6.67 -5.94 -3.03
C SER A 85 7.59 -6.23 -4.21
N LEU A 86 8.91 -6.00 -4.06
CA LEU A 86 9.89 -6.20 -5.15
C LEU A 86 9.82 -7.59 -5.81
N PRO A 87 9.71 -8.72 -5.08
CA PRO A 87 9.75 -10.05 -5.70
C PRO A 87 8.60 -10.32 -6.67
N GLN A 88 7.48 -9.60 -6.54
CA GLN A 88 6.32 -9.78 -7.42
C GLN A 88 6.58 -9.25 -8.84
N PHE A 89 7.60 -8.39 -9.02
CA PHE A 89 7.89 -7.70 -10.27
C PHE A 89 9.30 -7.96 -10.81
N ALA A 90 10.22 -8.37 -9.93
CA ALA A 90 11.62 -8.57 -10.26
C ALA A 90 11.81 -9.58 -11.42
N PRO A 91 12.80 -9.36 -12.31
CA PRO A 91 13.07 -10.26 -13.43
C PRO A 91 13.63 -11.62 -13.02
N ALA A 92 14.21 -11.71 -11.83
CA ALA A 92 14.69 -12.93 -11.21
C ALA A 92 14.38 -12.90 -9.71
N PRO A 93 14.34 -14.05 -9.02
CA PRO A 93 14.16 -14.10 -7.59
C PRO A 93 15.23 -13.25 -6.88
N PRO A 94 14.85 -12.19 -6.15
CA PRO A 94 15.81 -11.31 -5.48
C PRO A 94 16.55 -12.01 -4.32
N PHE A 95 15.97 -13.08 -3.78
CA PHE A 95 16.49 -13.85 -2.65
C PHE A 95 16.73 -15.31 -3.06
N PRO A 96 17.87 -15.64 -3.70
CA PRO A 96 18.15 -17.00 -4.16
C PRO A 96 18.52 -17.98 -3.02
N THR A 97 18.93 -17.46 -1.86
CA THR A 97 19.26 -18.22 -0.66
C THR A 97 18.55 -17.62 0.55
N ALA A 98 18.39 -18.40 1.63
CA ALA A 98 17.80 -17.89 2.87
C ALA A 98 18.60 -16.71 3.45
N ASP A 99 19.93 -16.80 3.39
CA ASP A 99 20.82 -15.75 3.90
C ASP A 99 20.83 -14.49 3.02
N ALA A 100 20.42 -14.58 1.75
CA ALA A 100 20.42 -13.43 0.85
C ALA A 100 19.47 -12.32 1.31
N GLU A 101 18.31 -12.68 1.85
CA GLU A 101 17.38 -11.71 2.44
C GLU A 101 18.02 -11.02 3.64
N GLU A 102 18.61 -11.78 4.56
CA GLU A 102 19.28 -11.22 5.75
C GLU A 102 20.37 -10.23 5.37
N HIS A 103 21.23 -10.58 4.42
CA HIS A 103 22.32 -9.72 3.97
C HIS A 103 21.82 -8.45 3.25
N GLN A 104 20.76 -8.56 2.45
CA GLN A 104 20.15 -7.39 1.78
C GLN A 104 19.47 -6.45 2.78
N LEU A 105 18.80 -6.99 3.80
CA LEU A 105 18.24 -6.20 4.90
C LEU A 105 19.35 -5.54 5.73
N ALA A 106 20.48 -6.21 5.94
CA ALA A 106 21.66 -5.62 6.60
C ALA A 106 22.24 -4.45 5.78
N ALA A 107 22.32 -4.58 4.46
CA ALA A 107 22.74 -3.50 3.56
C ALA A 107 21.78 -2.29 3.64
N ILE A 108 20.45 -2.51 3.65
CA ILE A 108 19.46 -1.43 3.81
C ILE A 108 19.66 -0.69 5.14
N ARG A 109 19.83 -1.44 6.25
CA ARG A 109 20.10 -0.82 7.57
C ARG A 109 21.42 -0.05 7.58
N ARG A 110 22.44 -0.51 6.86
CA ARG A 110 23.72 0.19 6.73
C ARG A 110 23.56 1.52 5.98
N MET A 111 22.82 1.54 4.87
CA MET A 111 22.52 2.76 4.11
C MET A 111 21.82 3.84 4.96
N ALA A 112 21.11 3.47 6.04
CA ALA A 112 20.49 4.41 6.96
C ALA A 112 21.50 5.15 7.87
N VAL A 113 22.73 4.64 7.99
CA VAL A 113 23.76 5.14 8.93
C VAL A 113 24.95 5.77 8.20
N ASP A 114 25.31 5.26 7.02
CA ASP A 114 26.43 5.75 6.21
C ASP A 114 25.91 6.45 4.94
N ASP A 115 26.15 7.76 4.83
CA ASP A 115 25.72 8.61 3.70
C ASP A 115 26.50 8.38 2.38
N SER A 116 27.16 7.23 2.24
CA SER A 116 27.82 6.81 1.01
C SER A 116 26.85 6.17 0.03
N TYR A 117 26.08 6.98 -0.69
CA TYR A 117 25.11 6.50 -1.67
C TYR A 117 25.66 6.31 -3.08
N ILE A 118 25.01 5.43 -3.84
CA ILE A 118 25.23 5.26 -5.28
C ILE A 118 24.56 6.40 -6.03
N ALA A 119 25.23 6.92 -7.07
CA ALA A 119 24.70 8.00 -7.87
C ALA A 119 23.42 7.54 -8.63
N PRO A 120 22.30 8.28 -8.51
CA PRO A 120 21.06 7.89 -9.16
C PRO A 120 21.09 8.13 -10.68
N ASP A 121 20.43 7.25 -11.43
CA ASP A 121 20.06 7.44 -12.83
C ASP A 121 18.97 8.51 -12.94
N LYS A 122 19.39 9.68 -13.45
CA LYS A 122 18.51 10.85 -13.61
C LYS A 122 17.43 10.61 -14.67
N GLU A 123 17.69 9.81 -15.69
CA GLU A 123 16.71 9.50 -16.74
C GLU A 123 15.62 8.59 -16.18
N LEU A 124 16.02 7.57 -15.43
CA LEU A 124 15.07 6.69 -14.74
C LEU A 124 14.18 7.48 -13.78
N VAL A 125 14.75 8.36 -12.96
CA VAL A 125 13.96 9.20 -12.03
C VAL A 125 12.97 10.07 -12.79
N ALA A 126 13.39 10.70 -13.88
CA ALA A 126 12.53 11.56 -14.69
C ALA A 126 11.37 10.77 -15.32
N GLU A 127 11.63 9.58 -15.86
CA GLU A 127 10.59 8.74 -16.47
C GLU A 127 9.65 8.12 -15.42
N ALA A 128 10.20 7.64 -14.30
CA ALA A 128 9.43 7.17 -13.16
C ALA A 128 8.47 8.24 -12.63
N LEU A 129 8.93 9.50 -12.54
CA LEU A 129 8.08 10.62 -12.15
C LEU A 129 6.93 10.83 -13.13
N LYS A 130 7.14 10.75 -14.46
CA LYS A 130 6.04 10.88 -15.44
C LYS A 130 4.95 9.83 -15.21
N THR A 131 5.35 8.59 -14.96
CA THR A 131 4.41 7.49 -14.69
C THR A 131 3.69 7.69 -13.37
N VAL A 132 4.42 8.05 -12.32
CA VAL A 132 3.85 8.26 -10.99
C VAL A 132 2.90 9.47 -10.97
N CYS A 133 3.15 10.50 -11.78
CA CYS A 133 2.26 11.66 -11.93
C CYS A 133 0.99 11.36 -12.75
N THR A 134 0.79 10.16 -13.34
CA THR A 134 -0.47 9.86 -14.06
C THR A 134 -1.66 9.66 -13.13
N ILE A 135 -1.40 9.33 -11.86
CA ILE A 135 -2.41 9.28 -10.80
C ILE A 135 -2.15 10.49 -9.90
N SER A 136 -3.18 11.25 -9.57
CA SER A 136 -3.03 12.41 -8.68
C SER A 136 -2.74 11.96 -7.24
N LEU A 137 -2.17 12.85 -6.42
CA LEU A 137 -1.94 12.56 -5.00
C LEU A 137 -3.24 12.23 -4.24
N PRO A 138 -4.34 13.00 -4.42
CA PRO A 138 -5.63 12.67 -3.81
C PRO A 138 -6.15 11.29 -4.23
N GLU A 139 -6.06 10.91 -5.51
CA GLU A 139 -6.53 9.60 -5.98
C GLU A 139 -5.75 8.44 -5.35
N ARG A 140 -4.44 8.57 -5.20
CA ARG A 140 -3.63 7.54 -4.53
C ARG A 140 -3.96 7.44 -3.05
N ALA A 141 -4.04 8.58 -2.36
CA ALA A 141 -4.41 8.64 -0.96
C ALA A 141 -5.82 8.05 -0.75
N TYR A 142 -6.75 8.30 -1.68
CA TYR A 142 -8.08 7.70 -1.67
C TYR A 142 -8.04 6.18 -1.81
N LYS A 143 -7.26 5.63 -2.76
CA LYS A 143 -7.06 4.17 -2.88
C LYS A 143 -6.49 3.57 -1.59
N GLN A 144 -5.52 4.25 -0.98
CA GLN A 144 -4.92 3.82 0.30
C GLN A 144 -5.94 3.84 1.43
N LEU A 145 -6.78 4.89 1.50
CA LEU A 145 -7.86 4.99 2.47
C LEU A 145 -8.85 3.83 2.36
N LEU A 146 -9.24 3.43 1.13
CA LEU A 146 -10.13 2.28 0.94
C LEU A 146 -9.46 0.93 1.25
N ALA A 147 -8.14 0.84 1.12
CA ALA A 147 -7.36 -0.35 1.44
C ALA A 147 -7.01 -0.45 2.93
N ASP A 148 -7.28 0.60 3.72
CA ASP A 148 -7.06 0.60 5.16
C ASP A 148 -7.87 -0.54 5.81
N PRO A 149 -7.27 -1.38 6.67
CA PRO A 149 -7.96 -2.51 7.29
C PRO A 149 -9.23 -2.13 8.05
N GLU A 150 -9.27 -0.97 8.70
CA GLU A 150 -10.44 -0.52 9.46
C GLU A 150 -11.59 -0.13 8.50
N VAL A 151 -11.26 0.54 7.40
CA VAL A 151 -12.22 0.90 6.34
C VAL A 151 -12.70 -0.34 5.59
N ALA A 152 -11.78 -1.23 5.20
CA ALA A 152 -12.09 -2.45 4.46
C ALA A 152 -12.89 -3.48 5.29
N ALA A 153 -12.76 -3.44 6.62
CA ALA A 153 -13.51 -4.30 7.54
C ALA A 153 -14.97 -3.87 7.75
N VAL A 154 -15.36 -2.66 7.31
CA VAL A 154 -16.74 -2.19 7.47
C VAL A 154 -17.68 -3.12 6.71
N LYS A 155 -18.69 -3.62 7.43
CA LYS A 155 -19.66 -4.56 6.88
C LYS A 155 -20.52 -3.88 5.80
N GLU A 156 -20.76 -4.61 4.72
CA GLU A 156 -21.69 -4.18 3.68
C GLU A 156 -23.11 -3.92 4.22
N TRP A 157 -23.78 -2.93 3.62
CA TRP A 157 -25.20 -2.69 3.87
C TRP A 157 -26.03 -3.59 2.97
N VAL A 158 -26.81 -4.49 3.58
CA VAL A 158 -27.58 -5.49 2.86
C VAL A 158 -29.07 -5.12 2.83
N PRO A 159 -29.66 -4.88 1.65
CA PRO A 159 -31.06 -4.44 1.51
C PRO A 159 -32.07 -5.36 2.19
N ALA A 160 -31.85 -6.67 2.11
CA ALA A 160 -32.73 -7.68 2.71
C ALA A 160 -32.89 -7.51 4.24
N ASN A 161 -31.92 -6.90 4.93
CA ASN A 161 -32.01 -6.64 6.37
C ASN A 161 -32.94 -5.45 6.71
N PHE A 162 -33.22 -4.58 5.74
CA PHE A 162 -34.00 -3.35 5.92
C PHE A 162 -35.35 -3.38 5.21
N ALA A 163 -35.55 -4.26 4.23
CA ALA A 163 -36.78 -4.35 3.45
C ALA A 163 -37.98 -5.01 4.19
N GLY A 164 -37.76 -5.49 5.43
CA GLY A 164 -38.77 -6.18 6.23
C GLY A 164 -39.11 -7.60 5.74
N PRO A 165 -40.02 -8.32 6.44
CA PRO A 165 -40.31 -9.73 6.15
C PRO A 165 -40.85 -10.00 4.74
N ASN A 166 -41.61 -9.06 4.18
CA ASN A 166 -42.17 -9.16 2.82
C ASN A 166 -41.31 -8.46 1.76
N GLY A 167 -40.18 -7.86 2.12
CA GLY A 167 -39.35 -7.07 1.21
C GLY A 167 -38.90 -7.82 -0.03
N ALA A 168 -38.55 -9.10 0.11
CA ALA A 168 -38.13 -9.95 -1.01
C ALA A 168 -39.29 -10.34 -1.96
N LYS A 169 -40.55 -10.18 -1.56
CA LYS A 169 -41.72 -10.39 -2.42
C LYS A 169 -42.06 -9.15 -3.23
N VAL A 170 -41.84 -7.98 -2.62
CA VAL A 170 -42.25 -6.68 -3.17
C VAL A 170 -41.16 -6.05 -4.02
N PHE A 171 -39.90 -6.25 -3.67
CA PHE A 171 -38.75 -5.68 -4.37
C PHE A 171 -37.99 -6.72 -5.19
N ALA A 172 -37.57 -6.31 -6.38
CA ALA A 172 -36.69 -7.05 -7.26
C ALA A 172 -35.58 -6.13 -7.80
N ARG A 173 -34.54 -6.73 -8.38
CA ARG A 173 -33.49 -5.99 -9.09
C ARG A 173 -33.74 -6.02 -10.59
N ARG A 174 -33.32 -4.98 -11.31
CA ARG A 174 -33.34 -4.96 -12.79
C ARG A 174 -32.21 -5.82 -13.36
N SER A 175 -31.11 -5.95 -12.62
CA SER A 175 -29.95 -6.78 -12.91
C SER A 175 -30.12 -8.25 -12.51
N ASP A 176 -31.28 -8.65 -12.00
CA ASP A 176 -31.57 -9.97 -11.42
C ASP A 176 -30.65 -10.38 -10.25
N LYS A 177 -29.87 -9.44 -9.69
CA LYS A 177 -29.16 -9.64 -8.43
C LYS A 177 -30.15 -9.89 -7.27
N THR A 178 -29.70 -10.65 -6.27
CA THR A 178 -30.49 -10.84 -5.05
C THR A 178 -30.43 -9.60 -4.15
N LEU A 179 -31.42 -9.40 -3.27
CA LEU A 179 -31.39 -8.37 -2.23
C LEU A 179 -30.32 -8.62 -1.14
N ARG A 180 -29.55 -9.71 -1.24
CA ARG A 180 -28.39 -9.97 -0.39
C ARG A 180 -27.12 -9.27 -0.90
N VAL A 181 -27.09 -8.86 -2.17
CA VAL A 181 -25.98 -8.07 -2.71
C VAL A 181 -26.21 -6.61 -2.35
N GLY A 182 -25.32 -6.10 -1.50
CA GLY A 182 -25.46 -4.81 -0.86
C GLY A 182 -24.68 -3.67 -1.49
N VAL A 183 -24.63 -2.57 -0.74
CA VAL A 183 -23.69 -1.47 -0.95
C VAL A 183 -22.44 -1.77 -0.11
N PRO A 184 -21.22 -1.64 -0.64
CA PRO A 184 -20.01 -1.92 0.13
C PRO A 184 -19.92 -1.05 1.39
N GLY A 185 -19.40 -1.61 2.47
CA GLY A 185 -19.39 -1.00 3.81
C GLY A 185 -18.84 0.43 3.88
N PRO A 186 -17.70 0.75 3.22
CA PRO A 186 -17.16 2.11 3.21
C PRO A 186 -18.15 3.17 2.73
N TYR A 187 -19.09 2.80 1.85
CA TYR A 187 -20.07 3.72 1.25
C TYR A 187 -21.41 3.72 1.99
N THR A 188 -21.42 3.37 3.27
CA THR A 188 -22.61 3.38 4.13
C THR A 188 -22.52 4.54 5.13
N TYR A 189 -23.62 4.83 5.82
CA TYR A 189 -23.60 5.86 6.88
C TYR A 189 -22.53 5.55 7.94
N ALA A 190 -22.50 4.30 8.43
CA ALA A 190 -21.50 3.87 9.41
C ALA A 190 -20.08 3.87 8.82
N GLY A 191 -19.91 3.42 7.57
CA GLY A 191 -18.60 3.49 6.90
C GLY A 191 -18.07 4.91 6.78
N PHE A 192 -18.94 5.87 6.47
CA PHE A 192 -18.56 7.28 6.41
C PHE A 192 -18.16 7.82 7.79
N HIS A 193 -19.05 7.69 8.77
CA HIS A 193 -18.91 8.35 10.06
C HIS A 193 -17.93 7.67 11.01
N ASP A 194 -17.80 6.35 10.94
CA ASP A 194 -17.07 5.55 11.92
C ASP A 194 -15.76 4.96 11.36
N ALA A 195 -15.45 5.20 10.07
CA ALA A 195 -14.21 4.71 9.46
C ALA A 195 -13.55 5.74 8.53
N ILE A 196 -14.28 6.26 7.53
CA ILE A 196 -13.69 7.20 6.55
C ILE A 196 -13.25 8.50 7.22
N LEU A 197 -14.12 9.12 8.01
CA LEU A 197 -13.79 10.39 8.69
C LEU A 197 -12.67 10.23 9.73
N ASP A 198 -12.57 9.07 10.37
CA ASP A 198 -11.53 8.79 11.37
C ASP A 198 -10.15 8.61 10.73
N ARG A 199 -10.08 8.11 9.48
CA ARG A 199 -8.82 7.76 8.81
C ARG A 199 -8.34 8.78 7.79
N VAL A 200 -9.22 9.63 7.27
CA VAL A 200 -8.89 10.51 6.13
C VAL A 200 -7.76 11.50 6.44
N GLU A 201 -7.72 12.09 7.64
CA GLU A 201 -6.66 13.04 8.00
C GLU A 201 -5.30 12.34 8.17
N ASP A 202 -5.28 11.15 8.77
CA ASP A 202 -4.06 10.34 8.92
C ASP A 202 -3.49 9.95 7.55
N VAL A 203 -4.34 9.46 6.65
CA VAL A 203 -3.95 9.08 5.28
C VAL A 203 -3.48 10.31 4.49
N ALA A 204 -4.15 11.45 4.62
CA ALA A 204 -3.70 12.71 4.01
C ALA A 204 -2.35 13.17 4.58
N GLY A 205 -2.13 13.01 5.89
CA GLY A 205 -0.87 13.30 6.56
C GLY A 205 0.28 12.45 6.00
N GLN A 206 0.06 11.14 5.88
CA GLN A 206 1.04 10.21 5.28
C GLN A 206 1.33 10.55 3.81
N ALA A 207 0.28 10.78 3.02
CA ALA A 207 0.43 11.19 1.63
C ALA A 207 1.16 12.53 1.47
N ALA A 208 1.02 13.45 2.44
CA ALA A 208 1.76 14.70 2.48
C ALA A 208 3.25 14.51 2.81
N LEU A 209 3.61 13.55 3.66
CA LEU A 209 5.01 13.20 3.92
C LEU A 209 5.69 12.60 2.67
N ASP A 210 4.94 11.84 1.88
CA ASP A 210 5.43 11.23 0.63
C ASP A 210 5.66 12.22 -0.51
N ARG A 211 5.38 13.52 -0.31
CA ARG A 211 5.63 14.58 -1.31
C ARG A 211 7.08 14.64 -1.78
N ALA A 212 8.03 14.34 -0.90
CA ALA A 212 9.45 14.34 -1.25
C ALA A 212 9.78 13.35 -2.40
N VAL A 213 8.98 12.29 -2.56
CA VAL A 213 9.11 11.32 -3.65
C VAL A 213 8.83 11.96 -5.02
N PHE A 214 7.97 13.00 -5.05
CA PHE A 214 7.54 13.67 -6.29
C PHE A 214 8.36 14.92 -6.62
N ALA A 215 9.36 15.25 -5.79
CA ALA A 215 10.22 16.41 -6.00
C ALA A 215 10.87 16.36 -7.39
N GLY A 216 10.64 17.40 -8.19
CA GLY A 216 11.16 17.55 -9.56
C GLY A 216 10.26 17.01 -10.68
N GLY A 217 9.05 16.51 -10.40
CA GLY A 217 8.17 15.92 -11.43
C GLY A 217 6.70 16.39 -11.41
N CYS A 218 6.02 16.35 -10.27
CA CYS A 218 4.59 16.69 -10.20
C CYS A 218 4.40 18.09 -9.60
N SER A 219 4.41 19.13 -10.43
CA SER A 219 4.28 20.54 -9.99
C SER A 219 2.95 20.87 -9.32
N GLU A 220 1.92 20.02 -9.43
CA GLU A 220 0.59 20.26 -8.85
C GLU A 220 0.45 19.85 -7.37
N ASN A 221 1.41 19.12 -6.79
CA ASN A 221 1.25 18.50 -5.47
C ASN A 221 2.17 19.06 -4.38
N SER A 222 2.96 20.10 -4.65
CA SER A 222 4.05 20.51 -3.76
C SER A 222 3.62 21.35 -2.55
N GLU A 223 2.44 21.97 -2.54
CA GLU A 223 2.07 22.98 -1.53
C GLU A 223 0.67 22.82 -0.89
N THR A 224 -0.08 21.76 -1.22
CA THR A 224 -1.42 21.55 -0.64
C THR A 224 -1.32 21.40 0.89
N SER A 225 -2.19 21.97 1.71
CA SER A 225 -2.17 21.64 3.15
C SER A 225 -2.67 20.20 3.38
N VAL A 226 -2.40 19.57 4.53
CA VAL A 226 -3.00 18.27 4.86
C VAL A 226 -4.54 18.38 4.79
N SER A 227 -5.10 19.46 5.34
CA SER A 227 -6.54 19.74 5.28
C SER A 227 -7.08 19.84 3.85
N ALA A 228 -6.39 20.54 2.93
CA ALA A 228 -6.83 20.63 1.55
C ALA A 228 -6.73 19.26 0.83
N LEU A 229 -5.71 18.46 1.16
CA LEU A 229 -5.60 17.09 0.63
C LEU A 229 -6.73 16.19 1.18
N SER A 230 -7.08 16.29 2.47
CA SER A 230 -8.23 15.60 3.04
C SER A 230 -9.53 15.97 2.32
N GLU A 231 -9.75 17.24 2.01
CA GLU A 231 -10.90 17.70 1.24
C GLU A 231 -10.93 17.09 -0.17
N ASP A 232 -9.79 17.04 -0.85
CA ASP A 232 -9.70 16.45 -2.19
C ASP A 232 -9.95 14.93 -2.18
N ILE A 233 -9.47 14.22 -1.15
CA ILE A 233 -9.80 12.81 -0.93
C ILE A 233 -11.29 12.63 -0.69
N LEU A 234 -11.90 13.50 0.14
CA LEU A 234 -13.34 13.44 0.42
C LEU A 234 -14.20 13.72 -0.82
N LYS A 235 -13.77 14.60 -1.73
CA LYS A 235 -14.47 14.81 -3.00
C LYS A 235 -14.55 13.51 -3.82
N LEU A 236 -13.42 12.83 -3.99
CA LEU A 236 -13.38 11.52 -4.68
C LEU A 236 -14.26 10.49 -3.98
N TYR A 237 -14.20 10.45 -2.64
CA TYR A 237 -15.06 9.58 -1.85
C TYR A 237 -16.55 9.88 -2.06
N TYR A 238 -16.96 11.15 -2.08
CA TYR A 238 -18.35 11.53 -2.28
C TYR A 238 -18.87 11.16 -3.68
N ASP A 239 -18.04 11.33 -4.70
CA ASP A 239 -18.38 10.93 -6.07
C ASP A 239 -18.68 9.42 -6.13
N ASP A 240 -17.81 8.61 -5.52
CA ASP A 240 -18.02 7.16 -5.44
C ASP A 240 -19.20 6.78 -4.53
N TYR A 241 -19.36 7.44 -3.37
CA TYR A 241 -20.49 7.22 -2.47
C TYR A 241 -21.82 7.42 -3.20
N ILE A 242 -21.94 8.54 -3.93
CA ILE A 242 -23.11 8.84 -4.74
C ILE A 242 -23.27 7.79 -5.82
N ALA A 243 -22.21 7.44 -6.56
CA ALA A 243 -22.27 6.46 -7.64
C ALA A 243 -22.74 5.07 -7.15
N GLN A 244 -22.29 4.62 -5.98
CA GLN A 244 -22.72 3.34 -5.38
C GLN A 244 -24.22 3.35 -5.07
N TRP A 245 -24.71 4.41 -4.43
CA TRP A 245 -26.13 4.53 -4.09
C TRP A 245 -27.01 4.77 -5.31
N ASP A 246 -26.60 5.59 -6.27
CA ASP A 246 -27.32 5.82 -7.52
C ASP A 246 -27.46 4.52 -8.33
N SER A 247 -26.36 3.78 -8.46
CA SER A 247 -26.35 2.46 -9.09
C SER A 247 -27.29 1.49 -8.38
N PHE A 248 -27.24 1.47 -7.04
CA PHE A 248 -28.13 0.64 -6.24
C PHE A 248 -29.60 1.03 -6.45
N LEU A 249 -29.98 2.30 -6.29
CA LEU A 249 -31.36 2.76 -6.35
C LEU A 249 -31.96 2.62 -7.76
N ARG A 250 -31.19 2.88 -8.82
CA ARG A 250 -31.63 2.72 -10.21
C ARG A 250 -31.89 1.27 -10.60
N ASP A 251 -31.23 0.34 -9.92
CA ASP A 251 -31.38 -1.10 -10.12
C ASP A 251 -32.51 -1.70 -9.25
N MET A 252 -33.07 -0.95 -8.28
CA MET A 252 -34.27 -1.38 -7.56
C MET A 252 -35.53 -1.20 -8.42
N ARG A 253 -36.41 -2.20 -8.38
CA ARG A 253 -37.75 -2.16 -8.96
C ARG A 253 -38.76 -2.90 -8.08
N LEU A 254 -40.04 -2.67 -8.34
CA LEU A 254 -41.08 -3.56 -7.84
C LEU A 254 -41.00 -4.92 -8.53
N ALA A 255 -41.29 -5.98 -7.78
CA ALA A 255 -41.43 -7.31 -8.32
C ALA A 255 -42.54 -7.34 -9.39
N PRO A 256 -42.40 -8.18 -10.44
CA PRO A 256 -43.41 -8.28 -11.49
C PRO A 256 -44.81 -8.58 -10.92
N LEU A 257 -45.81 -7.79 -11.32
CA LEU A 257 -47.20 -8.03 -10.97
C LEU A 257 -47.79 -9.00 -12.00
N THR A 258 -47.77 -10.30 -11.69
CA THR A 258 -48.18 -11.35 -12.62
C THR A 258 -49.70 -11.50 -12.77
N ASP A 259 -50.44 -11.18 -11.71
CA ASP A 259 -51.91 -11.21 -11.69
C ASP A 259 -52.47 -10.22 -10.64
N LEU A 260 -53.81 -10.12 -10.60
CA LEU A 260 -54.53 -9.19 -9.73
C LEU A 260 -54.36 -9.52 -8.24
N ASN A 261 -54.24 -10.80 -7.87
CA ASN A 261 -54.06 -11.21 -6.48
C ASN A 261 -52.68 -10.79 -5.99
N VAL A 262 -51.63 -11.08 -6.78
CA VAL A 262 -50.25 -10.65 -6.51
C VAL A 262 -50.15 -9.12 -6.45
N ALA A 263 -50.83 -8.40 -7.33
CA ALA A 263 -50.89 -6.95 -7.29
C ALA A 263 -51.55 -6.43 -6.01
N SER A 264 -52.67 -7.03 -5.59
CA SER A 264 -53.37 -6.64 -4.37
C SER A 264 -52.56 -6.94 -3.11
N GLU A 265 -51.85 -8.07 -3.06
CA GLU A 265 -50.99 -8.44 -1.94
C GLU A 265 -49.78 -7.49 -1.84
N ASN A 266 -49.09 -7.23 -2.95
CA ASN A 266 -47.95 -6.31 -2.97
C ASN A 266 -48.33 -4.88 -2.58
N LEU A 267 -49.47 -4.38 -3.05
CA LEU A 267 -49.99 -3.06 -2.66
C LEU A 267 -50.33 -3.00 -1.18
N LYS A 268 -50.94 -4.06 -0.64
CA LYS A 268 -51.25 -4.16 0.79
C LYS A 268 -49.96 -4.10 1.61
N ASP A 269 -48.96 -4.90 1.25
CA ASP A 269 -47.66 -4.94 1.91
C ASP A 269 -46.97 -3.56 1.88
N LEU A 270 -46.95 -2.89 0.73
CA LEU A 270 -46.39 -1.54 0.58
C LEU A 270 -47.13 -0.46 1.38
N SER A 271 -48.45 -0.58 1.52
CA SER A 271 -49.28 0.40 2.24
C SER A 271 -49.27 0.21 3.76
N SER A 272 -48.82 -0.95 4.23
CA SER A 272 -48.81 -1.34 5.64
C SER A 272 -47.47 -1.13 6.35
N ALA A 273 -46.43 -0.77 5.58
CA ALA A 273 -45.10 -0.43 6.06
C ALA A 273 -45.02 1.07 6.41
#